data_AF-A0A2V8C8L5-F1
#
_entry.id   AF-A0A2V8C8L5-F1
#
_cell.length_a   1.000
_cell.length_b   1.000
_cell.length_c   1.000
_cell.angle_alpha   90.00
_cell.angle_beta   90.00
_cell.angle_gamma   90.00
#
_symmetry.space_group_name_H-M   'P 1'
#
loop_
_entity.id
_entity.type
_entity.pdbx_description
1 polymer ?
#
loop_
_entity_poly.entity_id
_entity_poly.type
_entity_poly.pdbx_seq_one_letter_code
_entity_poly.pdbx_strand_id
1 'polypeptide(L)'
;MACNVGPLVVPLTRDQYLSGAPRPYQLFSHSDQIAQWQTAISDRVGQTGWGGRTADRFELPASGFPMITALSGGIFTRGVTSTPLSIAAAPTALNQVLVLNGFGTAADDVARRRSMDFLRTLDTDATLVAAAGRTTDQALSIGRILSSDVALATVFPNTTLGNQLKQVAKVIKFNSLAPELGLQRQIFFCQLGGFDTHQNQLNTQSGLLTQVSQAVKAFYDATVELELDRQVTTFTLSDFGRTLQPAGAGAVVGSDHAWGNHHFVVGGAVRGGDFYGMPGPNGTVFPVLQLSGPSDTDNRGRWIPTASVEQYAATLASWYGVARSDLPIVFPNIGRFATSGLGFMM
;
A
#
# COMPACT_ATOMS: atom_id res chain seq x y z
N MET A 1 2.59 16.66 -1.95
CA MET A 1 1.33 15.87 -2.06
C MET A 1 1.13 15.51 -3.53
N ALA A 2 0.63 14.32 -3.85
CA ALA A 2 0.22 13.98 -5.21
C ALA A 2 -1.29 14.20 -5.35
N CYS A 3 -1.71 15.06 -6.26
CA CYS A 3 -3.03 15.62 -6.41
C CYS A 3 -3.72 15.11 -7.66
N ASN A 4 -5.04 14.87 -7.55
CA ASN A 4 -5.90 14.40 -8.63
C ASN A 4 -5.34 13.17 -9.37
N VAL A 5 -4.85 12.24 -8.56
CA VAL A 5 -4.39 10.93 -9.00
C VAL A 5 -5.57 9.97 -8.96
N GLY A 6 -5.67 9.08 -9.95
CA GLY A 6 -6.69 8.03 -9.93
C GLY A 6 -6.47 7.02 -11.05
N PRO A 7 -7.26 5.93 -11.06
CA PRO A 7 -7.18 4.94 -12.12
C PRO A 7 -7.47 5.58 -13.47
N LEU A 8 -6.59 5.41 -14.45
CA LEU A 8 -6.75 5.94 -15.80
C LEU A 8 -6.26 4.89 -16.79
N VAL A 9 -7.00 4.72 -17.89
CA VAL A 9 -6.60 3.87 -19.01
C VAL A 9 -5.68 4.64 -19.98
N VAL A 10 -6.03 5.90 -20.20
CA VAL A 10 -5.32 6.91 -21.01
C VAL A 10 -5.61 8.29 -20.39
N PRO A 11 -4.84 9.34 -20.72
CA PRO A 11 -5.27 10.72 -20.43
C PRO A 11 -6.67 10.98 -21.01
N LEU A 12 -7.52 11.67 -20.23
CA LEU A 12 -8.93 11.81 -20.56
C LEU A 12 -9.43 13.23 -20.28
N THR A 13 -10.10 13.85 -21.24
CA THR A 13 -10.86 15.09 -21.04
C THR A 13 -12.34 14.80 -20.77
N ARG A 14 -13.09 15.79 -20.27
CA ARG A 14 -14.53 15.65 -20.09
C ARG A 14 -15.27 15.32 -21.39
N ASP A 15 -14.96 16.00 -22.49
CA ASP A 15 -15.64 15.76 -23.77
C ASP A 15 -15.38 14.32 -24.27
N GLN A 16 -14.15 13.82 -24.12
CA GLN A 16 -13.80 12.44 -24.43
C GLN A 16 -14.53 11.45 -23.51
N TYR A 17 -14.61 11.75 -22.21
CA TYR A 17 -15.36 10.93 -21.25
C TYR A 17 -16.84 10.84 -21.64
N LEU A 18 -17.47 11.97 -21.98
CA LEU A 18 -18.87 12.04 -22.38
C LEU A 18 -19.12 11.37 -23.74
N SER A 19 -18.14 11.37 -24.64
CA SER A 19 -18.21 10.66 -25.92
C SER A 19 -17.90 9.16 -25.81
N GLY A 20 -17.71 8.63 -24.61
CA GLY A 20 -17.50 7.19 -24.38
C GLY A 20 -16.06 6.71 -24.65
N ALA A 21 -15.07 7.57 -24.54
CA ALA A 21 -13.66 7.15 -24.62
C ALA A 21 -13.31 6.11 -23.54
N PRO A 22 -12.25 5.29 -23.74
CA PRO A 22 -11.86 4.26 -22.79
C PRO A 22 -11.66 4.82 -21.37
N ARG A 23 -12.33 4.19 -20.41
CA ARG A 23 -12.30 4.53 -18.99
C ARG A 23 -12.01 3.29 -18.16
N PRO A 24 -11.63 3.43 -16.88
CA PRO A 24 -11.30 2.27 -16.05
C PRO A 24 -12.42 1.23 -16.02
N TYR A 25 -12.01 -0.02 -15.94
CA TYR A 25 -12.90 -1.18 -15.83
C TYR A 25 -13.83 -0.99 -14.63
N GLN A 26 -15.15 -1.08 -14.82
CA GLN A 26 -16.14 -0.90 -13.75
C GLN A 26 -15.91 0.36 -12.89
N LEU A 27 -15.59 1.50 -13.52
CA LEU A 27 -15.41 2.79 -12.85
C LEU A 27 -16.56 3.06 -11.86
N PHE A 28 -16.21 3.46 -10.63
CA PHE A 28 -17.08 3.65 -9.45
C PHE A 28 -17.52 2.39 -8.69
N SER A 29 -17.09 1.19 -9.09
CA SER A 29 -17.24 -0.02 -8.26
C SER A 29 -16.17 -0.07 -7.16
N HIS A 30 -16.58 -0.27 -5.90
CA HIS A 30 -15.68 -0.29 -4.74
C HIS A 30 -14.58 -1.36 -4.88
N SER A 31 -14.97 -2.61 -5.17
CA SER A 31 -14.03 -3.72 -5.29
C SER A 31 -13.04 -3.53 -6.44
N ASP A 32 -13.52 -3.02 -7.58
CA ASP A 32 -12.68 -2.81 -8.75
C ASP A 32 -11.73 -1.64 -8.54
N GLN A 33 -12.19 -0.55 -7.91
CA GLN A 33 -11.35 0.61 -7.62
C GLN A 33 -10.27 0.30 -6.56
N ILE A 34 -10.60 -0.47 -5.51
CA ILE A 34 -9.60 -1.01 -4.58
C ILE A 34 -8.56 -1.80 -5.36
N ALA A 35 -8.99 -2.73 -6.21
CA ALA A 35 -8.09 -3.54 -7.01
C ALA A 35 -7.25 -2.67 -7.94
N GLN A 36 -7.79 -1.66 -8.60
CA GLN A 36 -7.05 -0.80 -9.53
C GLN A 36 -5.98 0.05 -8.83
N TRP A 37 -6.24 0.52 -7.62
CA TRP A 37 -5.23 1.23 -6.82
C TRP A 37 -4.10 0.31 -6.34
N GLN A 38 -4.45 -0.92 -5.97
CA GLN A 38 -3.48 -1.90 -5.46
C GLN A 38 -2.71 -2.62 -6.58
N THR A 39 -3.33 -2.80 -7.74
CA THR A 39 -2.74 -3.44 -8.91
C THR A 39 -2.11 -2.43 -9.85
N ALA A 40 -2.49 -1.15 -9.82
CA ALA A 40 -2.14 -0.17 -10.84
C ALA A 40 -2.44 -0.66 -12.28
N ILE A 41 -3.51 -1.46 -12.45
CA ILE A 41 -4.01 -1.91 -13.76
C ILE A 41 -5.46 -1.44 -13.85
N SER A 42 -5.74 -0.44 -14.68
CA SER A 42 -7.05 0.21 -14.73
C SER A 42 -7.98 -0.32 -15.83
N ASP A 43 -7.46 -1.02 -16.84
CA ASP A 43 -8.23 -1.42 -18.03
C ASP A 43 -8.82 -2.85 -17.98
N ARG A 44 -8.46 -3.63 -16.95
CA ARG A 44 -8.91 -5.02 -16.75
C ARG A 44 -8.71 -5.44 -15.30
N VAL A 45 -9.20 -6.64 -14.96
CA VAL A 45 -8.93 -7.27 -13.66
C VAL A 45 -7.45 -7.62 -13.54
N GLY A 46 -6.78 -7.05 -12.53
CA GLY A 46 -5.39 -7.38 -12.17
C GLY A 46 -5.32 -8.60 -11.25
N GLN A 47 -4.33 -9.48 -11.47
CA GLN A 47 -4.11 -10.69 -10.66
C GLN A 47 -3.00 -10.53 -9.61
N THR A 48 -2.19 -9.48 -9.72
CA THR A 48 -1.07 -9.17 -8.83
C THR A 48 -1.05 -7.68 -8.51
N GLY A 49 -0.50 -7.34 -7.34
CA GLY A 49 -0.31 -5.97 -6.90
C GLY A 49 0.98 -5.38 -7.44
N TRP A 50 1.02 -4.05 -7.55
CA TRP A 50 2.24 -3.39 -8.01
C TRP A 50 3.37 -3.42 -6.96
N GLY A 51 3.05 -3.49 -5.66
CA GLY A 51 4.06 -3.74 -4.61
C GLY A 51 4.72 -5.11 -4.77
N GLY A 52 3.90 -6.14 -5.03
CA GLY A 52 4.34 -7.48 -5.41
C GLY A 52 5.23 -7.52 -6.66
N ARG A 53 4.77 -6.91 -7.76
CA ARG A 53 5.55 -6.86 -9.01
C ARG A 53 6.83 -6.03 -8.88
N THR A 54 6.84 -5.03 -8.00
CA THR A 54 8.05 -4.27 -7.64
C THR A 54 9.05 -5.17 -6.92
N ALA A 55 8.59 -5.96 -5.93
CA ALA A 55 9.44 -6.93 -5.24
C ALA A 55 10.00 -7.99 -6.21
N ASP A 56 9.20 -8.47 -7.18
CA ASP A 56 9.65 -9.42 -8.21
C ASP A 56 10.76 -8.88 -9.15
N ARG A 57 11.21 -7.63 -9.00
CA ARG A 57 12.37 -7.07 -9.72
C ARG A 57 13.69 -7.20 -8.97
N PHE A 58 13.65 -7.73 -7.74
CA PHE A 58 14.83 -7.90 -6.91
C PHE A 58 14.95 -9.34 -6.46
N GLU A 59 16.19 -9.75 -6.20
CA GLU A 59 16.45 -11.07 -5.64
C GLU A 59 15.96 -11.15 -4.20
N LEU A 60 15.37 -12.29 -3.84
CA LEU A 60 15.00 -12.56 -2.45
C LEU A 60 16.29 -12.63 -1.60
N PRO A 61 16.31 -12.02 -0.40
CA PRO A 61 17.44 -12.15 0.51
C PRO A 61 17.75 -13.61 0.83
N ALA A 62 19.04 -13.95 0.99
CA ALA A 62 19.49 -15.31 1.32
C ALA A 62 18.90 -15.84 2.64
N SER A 63 18.48 -14.94 3.54
CA SER A 63 17.76 -15.28 4.77
C SER A 63 16.37 -15.88 4.54
N GLY A 64 15.83 -15.78 3.32
CA GLY A 64 14.46 -16.20 2.98
C GLY A 64 13.38 -15.27 3.55
N PHE A 65 13.76 -14.16 4.17
CA PHE A 65 12.84 -13.17 4.72
C PHE A 65 12.12 -12.42 3.58
N PRO A 66 10.78 -12.44 3.50
CA PRO A 66 10.04 -11.76 2.45
C PRO A 66 10.35 -10.26 2.36
N MET A 67 10.52 -9.76 1.14
CA MET A 67 10.63 -8.31 0.91
C MET A 67 9.34 -7.56 1.25
N ILE A 68 8.20 -8.25 1.34
CA ILE A 68 6.91 -7.63 1.63
C ILE A 68 6.42 -8.13 2.99
N THR A 69 6.11 -7.19 3.90
CA THR A 69 5.46 -7.48 5.18
C THR A 69 4.12 -6.77 5.25
N ALA A 70 3.05 -7.53 5.46
CA ALA A 70 1.68 -7.05 5.46
C ALA A 70 1.08 -7.15 6.87
N LEU A 71 0.47 -6.07 7.34
CA LEU A 71 -0.27 -6.03 8.61
C LEU A 71 -1.79 -6.02 8.38
N SER A 72 -2.17 -5.99 7.11
CA SER A 72 -3.54 -6.11 6.61
C SER A 72 -3.49 -6.79 5.24
N GLY A 73 -4.59 -7.40 4.81
CA GLY A 73 -4.66 -8.08 3.51
C GLY A 73 -4.85 -7.09 2.35
N GLY A 74 -4.33 -7.44 1.18
CA GLY A 74 -4.54 -6.68 -0.05
C GLY A 74 -3.72 -7.22 -1.21
N ILE A 75 -4.31 -7.21 -2.42
CA ILE A 75 -3.64 -7.67 -3.65
C ILE A 75 -2.35 -6.89 -3.92
N PHE A 76 -2.22 -5.65 -3.42
CA PHE A 76 -1.01 -4.80 -3.50
C PHE A 76 0.27 -5.58 -3.19
N THR A 77 0.20 -6.46 -2.19
CA THR A 77 1.32 -7.20 -1.63
C THR A 77 1.70 -8.45 -2.40
N ARG A 78 0.88 -8.90 -3.36
CA ARG A 78 1.06 -10.16 -4.07
C ARG A 78 1.75 -9.95 -5.41
N GLY A 79 2.93 -10.55 -5.59
CA GLY A 79 3.64 -10.60 -6.86
C GLY A 79 3.21 -11.80 -7.73
N VAL A 80 3.88 -11.94 -8.87
CA VAL A 80 3.88 -13.18 -9.67
C VAL A 80 4.63 -14.27 -8.90
N THR A 81 5.75 -13.91 -8.27
CA THR A 81 6.60 -14.84 -7.49
C THR A 81 6.68 -14.46 -6.02
N SER A 82 6.55 -13.18 -5.67
CA SER A 82 6.65 -12.69 -4.30
C SER A 82 5.35 -12.88 -3.53
N THR A 83 5.46 -13.41 -2.32
CA THR A 83 4.36 -13.51 -1.35
C THR A 83 4.68 -12.71 -0.10
N PRO A 84 3.69 -12.04 0.53
CA PRO A 84 3.94 -11.27 1.74
C PRO A 84 4.10 -12.17 2.96
N LEU A 85 4.92 -11.71 3.91
CA LEU A 85 4.83 -12.12 5.30
C LEU A 85 3.67 -11.39 5.97
N SER A 86 2.68 -12.10 6.49
CA SER A 86 1.61 -11.50 7.29
C SER A 86 1.98 -11.56 8.78
N ILE A 87 1.97 -10.41 9.45
CA ILE A 87 2.23 -10.32 10.91
C ILE A 87 1.14 -9.51 11.62
N ALA A 88 0.94 -9.82 12.90
CA ALA A 88 0.04 -9.05 13.75
C ALA A 88 0.61 -7.64 14.03
N ALA A 89 -0.26 -6.64 14.13
CA ALA A 89 0.10 -5.30 14.56
C ALA A 89 0.48 -5.26 16.06
N ALA A 90 1.08 -4.14 16.50
CA ALA A 90 1.26 -3.89 17.93
C ALA A 90 -0.11 -3.87 18.65
N PRO A 91 -0.18 -4.15 19.97
CA PRO A 91 0.90 -4.36 20.92
C PRO A 91 1.51 -5.77 20.93
N THR A 92 1.17 -6.65 19.97
CA THR A 92 1.85 -7.95 19.84
C THR A 92 3.36 -7.74 19.70
N ALA A 93 4.14 -8.35 20.59
CA ALA A 93 5.60 -8.27 20.53
C ALA A 93 6.11 -8.90 19.22
N LEU A 94 7.18 -8.35 18.63
CA LEU A 94 7.68 -8.80 17.33
C LEU A 94 8.09 -10.28 17.35
N ASN A 95 8.64 -10.75 18.46
CA ASN A 95 8.97 -12.16 18.66
C ASN A 95 7.78 -13.06 19.02
N GLN A 96 6.56 -12.53 19.00
CA GLN A 96 5.32 -13.27 19.25
C GLN A 96 4.42 -13.32 18.00
N VAL A 97 4.78 -12.65 16.90
CA VAL A 97 3.91 -12.54 15.72
C VAL A 97 3.79 -13.83 14.89
N LEU A 98 4.71 -14.79 15.08
CA LEU A 98 4.75 -16.07 14.36
C LEU A 98 4.99 -17.27 15.30
N VAL A 99 4.70 -17.12 16.59
CA VAL A 99 4.95 -18.20 17.57
C VAL A 99 3.99 -19.36 17.35
N LEU A 100 4.56 -20.56 17.32
CA LEU A 100 3.81 -21.80 17.23
C LEU A 100 3.44 -22.30 18.64
N ASN A 101 2.20 -22.04 19.07
CA ASN A 101 1.71 -22.43 20.39
C ASN A 101 1.56 -23.94 20.53
N GLY A 102 1.98 -24.49 21.68
CA GLY A 102 1.93 -25.94 21.94
C GLY A 102 3.08 -26.72 21.28
N PHE A 103 4.23 -26.09 21.06
CA PHE A 103 5.43 -26.73 20.49
C PHE A 103 6.68 -26.30 21.27
N GLY A 104 6.60 -26.33 22.61
CA GLY A 104 7.71 -26.08 23.53
C GLY A 104 8.66 -27.27 23.63
N THR A 105 9.29 -27.43 24.81
CA THR A 105 10.35 -28.42 25.05
C THR A 105 9.87 -29.69 25.77
N ALA A 106 8.59 -29.77 26.15
CA ALA A 106 8.03 -30.97 26.76
C ALA A 106 8.05 -32.14 25.77
N ALA A 107 8.09 -33.38 26.27
CA ALA A 107 8.25 -34.55 25.41
C ALA A 107 7.11 -34.70 24.39
N ASP A 108 5.88 -34.37 24.80
CA ASP A 108 4.69 -34.34 23.95
C ASP A 108 4.73 -33.19 22.94
N ASP A 109 5.24 -32.01 23.31
CA ASP A 109 5.49 -30.88 22.41
C ASP A 109 6.50 -31.22 21.32
N VAL A 110 7.62 -31.85 21.70
CA VAL A 110 8.64 -32.31 20.76
C VAL A 110 8.10 -33.39 19.83
N ALA A 111 7.31 -34.34 20.36
CA ALA A 111 6.65 -35.36 19.54
C ALA A 111 5.67 -34.74 18.54
N ARG A 112 4.84 -33.78 18.99
CA ARG A 112 3.90 -33.02 18.14
C ARG A 112 4.64 -32.25 17.06
N ARG A 113 5.77 -31.63 17.40
CA ARG A 113 6.64 -30.92 16.45
C ARG A 113 7.14 -31.85 15.35
N ARG A 114 7.66 -33.02 15.73
CA ARG A 114 8.15 -34.03 14.77
C ARG A 114 7.03 -34.50 13.85
N SER A 115 5.83 -34.75 14.39
CA SER A 115 4.67 -35.14 13.57
C SER A 115 4.26 -34.04 12.59
N MET A 116 4.20 -32.77 13.02
CA MET A 116 3.91 -31.65 12.13
C MET A 116 4.99 -31.50 11.05
N ASP A 117 6.27 -31.63 11.44
CA ASP A 117 7.37 -31.57 10.50
C ASP A 117 7.29 -32.69 9.44
N PHE A 118 6.92 -33.92 9.84
CA PHE A 118 6.70 -35.05 8.95
C PHE A 118 5.50 -34.84 8.01
N LEU A 119 4.35 -34.38 8.52
CA LEU A 119 3.14 -34.18 7.72
C LEU A 119 3.35 -33.20 6.56
N ARG A 120 4.21 -32.18 6.73
CA ARG A 120 4.56 -31.24 5.65
C ARG A 120 5.39 -31.87 4.52
N THR A 121 5.93 -33.06 4.72
CA THR A 121 6.69 -33.80 3.70
C THR A 121 5.83 -34.77 2.90
N LEU A 122 4.56 -34.94 3.28
CA LEU A 122 3.62 -35.84 2.60
C LEU A 122 2.91 -35.13 1.43
N ASP A 123 2.57 -35.89 0.40
CA ASP A 123 1.75 -35.47 -0.75
C ASP A 123 2.23 -34.18 -1.43
N THR A 124 3.53 -33.91 -1.43
CA THR A 124 4.13 -32.69 -1.99
C THR A 124 4.06 -32.62 -3.52
N ASP A 125 3.59 -33.66 -4.19
CA ASP A 125 3.26 -33.63 -5.62
C ASP A 125 1.99 -32.80 -5.90
N ALA A 126 1.11 -32.66 -4.90
CA ALA A 126 -0.06 -31.78 -5.00
C ALA A 126 0.35 -30.32 -4.75
N THR A 127 0.19 -29.47 -5.77
CA THR A 127 0.63 -28.06 -5.74
C THR A 127 0.17 -27.27 -4.51
N LEU A 128 -1.08 -27.46 -4.08
CA LEU A 128 -1.63 -26.76 -2.90
C LEU A 128 -1.04 -27.27 -1.59
N VAL A 129 -0.83 -28.58 -1.47
CA VAL A 129 -0.18 -29.18 -0.28
C VAL A 129 1.26 -28.70 -0.18
N ALA A 130 1.99 -28.75 -1.29
CA ALA A 130 3.36 -28.26 -1.35
C ALA A 130 3.47 -26.75 -1.03
N ALA A 131 2.52 -25.94 -1.52
CA ALA A 131 2.48 -24.51 -1.21
C ALA A 131 2.17 -24.23 0.27
N ALA A 132 1.24 -24.98 0.88
CA ALA A 132 0.92 -24.88 2.30
C ALA A 132 2.11 -25.29 3.18
N GLY A 133 2.79 -26.38 2.81
CA GLY A 133 4.04 -26.83 3.44
C GLY A 133 5.11 -25.73 3.41
N ARG A 134 5.47 -25.24 2.21
CA ARG A 134 6.46 -24.15 2.05
C ARG A 134 6.12 -22.89 2.83
N THR A 135 4.85 -22.46 2.83
CA THR A 135 4.41 -21.28 3.58
C THR A 135 4.59 -21.48 5.09
N THR A 136 4.29 -22.69 5.58
CA THR A 136 4.47 -23.06 6.99
C THR A 136 5.96 -23.10 7.35
N ASP A 137 6.79 -23.72 6.52
CA ASP A 137 8.25 -23.78 6.70
C ASP A 137 8.86 -22.39 6.79
N GLN A 138 8.45 -21.51 5.87
CA GLN A 138 8.88 -20.13 5.85
C GLN A 138 8.44 -19.39 7.12
N ALA A 139 7.18 -19.47 7.52
CA ALA A 139 6.69 -18.84 8.75
C ALA A 139 7.48 -19.30 9.99
N LEU A 140 7.80 -20.60 10.08
CA LEU A 140 8.61 -21.13 11.19
C LEU A 140 10.07 -20.67 11.13
N SER A 141 10.65 -20.55 9.94
CA SER A 141 12.00 -20.00 9.77
C SER A 141 12.05 -18.52 10.19
N ILE A 142 11.12 -17.72 9.68
CA ILE A 142 11.03 -16.29 10.01
C ILE A 142 10.69 -16.07 11.48
N GLY A 143 9.84 -16.91 12.08
CA GLY A 143 9.56 -16.86 13.52
C GLY A 143 10.81 -17.08 14.38
N ARG A 144 11.79 -17.86 13.92
CA ARG A 144 13.10 -17.99 14.59
C ARG A 144 14.00 -16.80 14.37
N ILE A 145 13.94 -16.17 13.18
CA ILE A 145 14.67 -14.93 12.89
C ILE A 145 14.16 -13.81 13.78
N LEU A 146 12.86 -13.63 13.89
CA LEU A 146 12.22 -12.65 14.78
C LEU A 146 12.29 -13.12 16.26
N SER A 147 13.49 -13.36 16.80
CA SER A 147 13.69 -13.97 18.12
C SER A 147 13.50 -13.01 19.29
N SER A 148 13.61 -11.71 19.06
CA SER A 148 13.54 -10.67 20.10
C SER A 148 12.50 -9.62 19.76
N ASP A 149 11.90 -9.05 20.80
CA ASP A 149 11.19 -7.79 20.63
C ASP A 149 12.18 -6.61 20.59
N VAL A 150 11.82 -5.55 19.88
CA VAL A 150 12.61 -4.32 19.84
C VAL A 150 11.80 -3.13 20.34
N ALA A 151 12.41 -2.32 21.20
CA ALA A 151 11.80 -1.11 21.73
C ALA A 151 12.08 0.09 20.82
N LEU A 152 11.10 0.99 20.69
CA LEU A 152 11.25 2.31 20.06
C LEU A 152 11.12 3.37 21.15
N ALA A 153 11.94 4.42 21.10
CA ALA A 153 11.79 5.57 21.98
C ALA A 153 10.56 6.41 21.57
N THR A 154 10.30 6.48 20.27
CA THR A 154 9.15 7.16 19.67
C THR A 154 7.84 6.55 20.14
N VAL A 155 6.95 7.40 20.65
CA VAL A 155 5.62 6.99 21.12
C VAL A 155 4.64 6.99 19.95
N PHE A 156 3.92 5.89 19.79
CA PHE A 156 2.86 5.75 18.79
C PHE A 156 1.47 5.86 19.46
N PRO A 157 0.48 6.46 18.77
CA PRO A 157 -0.89 6.48 19.28
C PRO A 157 -1.48 5.07 19.30
N ASN A 158 -2.14 4.69 20.39
CA ASN A 158 -2.81 3.38 20.51
C ASN A 158 -4.11 3.35 19.69
N THR A 159 -3.95 3.15 18.39
CA THR A 159 -5.00 3.21 17.37
C THR A 159 -4.72 2.14 16.30
N THR A 160 -5.72 1.79 15.48
CA THR A 160 -5.57 0.76 14.43
C THR A 160 -4.38 1.03 13.51
N LEU A 161 -4.24 2.25 12.97
CA LEU A 161 -3.11 2.59 12.11
C LEU A 161 -1.81 2.80 12.91
N GLY A 162 -1.87 3.44 14.08
CA GLY A 162 -0.69 3.68 14.93
C GLY A 162 -0.01 2.38 15.37
N ASN A 163 -0.79 1.36 15.71
CA ASN A 163 -0.29 0.04 16.08
C ASN A 163 0.33 -0.73 14.90
N GLN A 164 -0.24 -0.58 13.70
CA GLN A 164 0.34 -1.15 12.48
C GLN A 164 1.69 -0.48 12.16
N LEU A 165 1.74 0.85 12.11
CA LEU A 165 2.97 1.57 11.81
C LEU A 165 4.04 1.40 12.90
N LYS A 166 3.66 1.27 14.17
CA LYS A 166 4.58 0.90 15.26
C LYS A 166 5.26 -0.44 14.96
N GLN A 167 4.49 -1.43 14.53
CA GLN A 167 5.03 -2.74 14.23
C GLN A 167 5.93 -2.72 12.98
N VAL A 168 5.59 -1.93 11.96
CA VAL A 168 6.50 -1.68 10.82
C VAL A 168 7.82 -1.07 11.28
N ALA A 169 7.79 -0.04 12.13
CA ALA A 169 9.00 0.58 12.66
C ALA A 169 9.84 -0.41 13.48
N LYS A 170 9.20 -1.35 14.21
CA LYS A 170 9.90 -2.44 14.90
C LYS A 170 10.57 -3.41 13.93
N VAL A 171 9.94 -3.77 12.82
CA VAL A 171 10.59 -4.61 11.78
C VAL A 171 11.79 -3.89 11.16
N ILE A 172 11.66 -2.60 10.83
CA ILE A 172 12.76 -1.78 10.30
C ILE A 172 13.93 -1.73 11.31
N LYS A 173 13.64 -1.44 12.58
CA LYS A 173 14.65 -1.43 13.64
C LYS A 173 15.31 -2.79 13.81
N PHE A 174 14.53 -3.86 13.87
CA PHE A 174 15.06 -5.22 13.98
C PHE A 174 16.03 -5.53 12.83
N ASN A 175 15.64 -5.19 11.59
CA ASN A 175 16.51 -5.36 10.44
C ASN A 175 17.82 -4.54 10.55
N SER A 176 17.75 -3.29 11.00
CA SER A 176 18.95 -2.46 11.19
C SER A 176 19.95 -3.05 12.19
N LEU A 177 19.47 -3.89 13.12
CA LEU A 177 20.28 -4.59 14.12
C LEU A 177 20.75 -5.98 13.66
N ALA A 178 20.26 -6.47 12.52
CA ALA A 178 20.54 -7.80 11.97
C ALA A 178 20.98 -7.72 10.49
N PRO A 179 22.08 -7.00 10.17
CA PRO A 179 22.55 -6.80 8.80
C PRO A 179 22.85 -8.10 8.05
N GLU A 180 23.15 -9.18 8.76
CA GLU A 180 23.36 -10.53 8.22
C GLU A 180 22.12 -11.09 7.51
N LEU A 181 20.93 -10.55 7.76
CA LEU A 181 19.71 -10.94 7.04
C LEU A 181 19.70 -10.45 5.59
N GLY A 182 20.56 -9.48 5.24
CA GLY A 182 20.70 -8.95 3.89
C GLY A 182 19.46 -8.21 3.37
N LEU A 183 18.59 -7.74 4.25
CA LEU A 183 17.34 -7.07 3.89
C LEU A 183 17.60 -5.61 3.51
N GLN A 184 17.85 -5.37 2.23
CA GLN A 184 18.14 -4.03 1.71
C GLN A 184 16.89 -3.26 1.25
N ARG A 185 15.79 -3.98 1.03
CA ARG A 185 14.59 -3.47 0.35
C ARG A 185 13.35 -4.12 0.96
N GLN A 186 12.52 -3.30 1.60
CA GLN A 186 11.28 -3.79 2.22
C GLN A 186 10.09 -2.91 1.83
N ILE A 187 8.95 -3.57 1.59
CA ILE A 187 7.65 -2.97 1.32
C ILE A 187 6.72 -3.38 2.45
N PHE A 188 6.03 -2.40 3.01
CA PHE A 188 5.07 -2.61 4.08
C PHE A 188 3.67 -2.24 3.63
N PHE A 189 2.67 -2.98 4.09
CA PHE A 189 1.27 -2.64 3.83
C PHE A 189 0.47 -2.56 5.13
N CYS A 190 -0.13 -1.39 5.34
CA CYS A 190 -1.03 -1.08 6.44
C CYS A 190 -2.33 -0.53 5.86
N GLN A 191 -3.44 -0.73 6.58
CA GLN A 191 -4.75 -0.28 6.14
C GLN A 191 -5.52 0.38 7.27
N LEU A 192 -6.22 1.46 6.92
CA LEU A 192 -7.24 2.08 7.76
C LEU A 192 -8.52 2.22 6.94
N GLY A 193 -9.59 1.54 7.38
CA GLY A 193 -10.93 1.66 6.78
C GLY A 193 -11.77 2.77 7.42
N GLY A 194 -13.05 2.83 7.04
CA GLY A 194 -14.04 3.73 7.64
C GLY A 194 -14.30 5.04 6.89
N PHE A 195 -13.62 5.27 5.76
CA PHE A 195 -13.77 6.50 4.97
C PHE A 195 -14.99 6.52 4.03
N ASP A 196 -15.75 5.42 3.92
CA ASP A 196 -16.97 5.36 3.10
C ASP A 196 -18.20 5.92 3.82
N THR A 197 -18.21 7.23 4.05
CA THR A 197 -19.18 7.87 4.95
C THR A 197 -20.33 8.53 4.19
N HIS A 198 -21.39 7.79 3.87
CA HIS A 198 -22.63 8.35 3.29
C HIS A 198 -23.47 9.18 4.26
N GLN A 199 -23.09 9.17 5.53
CA GLN A 199 -23.65 9.98 6.60
C GLN A 199 -22.55 10.37 7.60
N ASN A 200 -22.79 11.40 8.41
CA ASN A 200 -21.92 11.86 9.51
C ASN A 200 -20.43 12.02 9.09
N GLN A 201 -20.21 12.47 7.86
CA GLN A 201 -18.89 12.48 7.23
C GLN A 201 -17.89 13.36 8.00
N LEU A 202 -18.28 14.58 8.37
CA LEU A 202 -17.37 15.53 9.04
C LEU A 202 -16.79 14.95 10.33
N ASN A 203 -17.63 14.36 11.19
CA ASN A 203 -17.19 13.77 12.45
C ASN A 203 -16.32 12.52 12.22
N THR A 204 -16.79 11.60 11.37
CA THR A 204 -16.09 10.34 11.11
C THR A 204 -14.74 10.58 10.44
N GLN A 205 -14.72 11.42 9.40
CA GLN A 205 -13.50 11.76 8.66
C GLN A 205 -12.51 12.53 9.54
N SER A 206 -12.98 13.44 10.42
CA SER A 206 -12.11 14.14 11.37
C SER A 206 -11.37 13.16 12.29
N GLY A 207 -12.07 12.18 12.86
CA GLY A 207 -11.46 11.14 13.69
C GLY A 207 -10.44 10.28 12.92
N LEU A 208 -10.79 9.86 11.70
CA LEU A 208 -9.90 9.05 10.87
C LEU A 208 -8.67 9.82 10.39
N LEU A 209 -8.82 11.08 9.95
CA LEU A 209 -7.70 11.93 9.56
C LEU A 209 -6.81 12.29 10.74
N THR A 210 -7.37 12.43 11.95
CA THR A 210 -6.59 12.57 13.18
C THR A 210 -5.72 11.34 13.41
N GLN A 211 -6.28 10.14 13.22
CA GLN A 211 -5.52 8.89 13.32
C GLN A 211 -4.40 8.81 12.27
N VAL A 212 -4.69 9.16 11.01
CA VAL A 212 -3.68 9.23 9.94
C VAL A 212 -2.57 10.20 10.31
N SER A 213 -2.92 11.43 10.71
CA SER A 213 -1.96 12.48 11.07
C SER A 213 -1.01 12.03 12.19
N GLN A 214 -1.57 11.56 13.30
CA GLN A 214 -0.78 11.16 14.47
C GLN A 214 0.07 9.92 14.19
N ALA A 215 -0.48 8.92 13.50
CA ALA A 215 0.22 7.67 13.21
C ALA A 215 1.37 7.87 12.19
N VAL A 216 1.13 8.65 11.12
CA VAL A 216 2.17 8.95 10.12
C VAL A 216 3.26 9.84 10.72
N LYS A 217 2.92 10.81 11.57
CA LYS A 217 3.92 11.62 12.29
C LYS A 217 4.80 10.75 13.18
N ALA A 218 4.20 9.89 14.02
CA ALA A 218 4.95 8.99 14.88
C ALA A 218 5.82 8.01 14.07
N PHE A 219 5.33 7.53 12.92
CA PHE A 219 6.13 6.67 12.05
C PHE A 219 7.32 7.40 11.45
N TYR A 220 7.13 8.62 10.93
CA TYR A 220 8.22 9.44 10.43
C TYR A 220 9.25 9.73 11.53
N ASP A 221 8.81 10.11 12.73
CA ASP A 221 9.70 10.34 13.87
C ASP A 221 10.51 9.09 14.23
N ALA A 222 9.92 7.90 14.16
CA ALA A 222 10.64 6.65 14.36
C ALA A 222 11.67 6.39 13.25
N THR A 223 11.41 6.78 12.00
CA THR A 223 12.45 6.69 10.95
C THR A 223 13.60 7.66 11.20
N VAL A 224 13.33 8.83 11.80
CA VAL A 224 14.36 9.78 12.23
C VAL A 224 15.15 9.24 13.43
N GLU A 225 14.48 8.66 14.43
CA GLU A 225 15.12 7.96 15.57
C GLU A 225 16.13 6.90 15.08
N LEU A 226 15.81 6.22 13.97
CA LEU A 226 16.64 5.17 13.39
C LEU A 226 17.67 5.68 12.37
N GLU A 227 17.70 6.99 12.07
CA GLU A 227 18.56 7.59 11.04
C GLU A 227 18.32 7.01 9.63
N LEU A 228 17.07 6.61 9.36
CA LEU A 228 16.63 5.99 8.09
C LEU A 228 15.57 6.83 7.36
N ASP A 229 15.33 8.08 7.78
CA ASP A 229 14.30 8.96 7.21
C ASP A 229 14.48 9.17 5.70
N ARG A 230 15.72 9.20 5.19
CA ARG A 230 16.03 9.30 3.76
C ARG A 230 15.89 7.97 3.00
N GLN A 231 15.70 6.86 3.69
CA GLN A 231 15.59 5.51 3.14
C GLN A 231 14.18 4.94 3.27
N VAL A 232 13.28 5.63 3.97
CA VAL A 232 11.89 5.21 4.18
C VAL A 232 10.95 6.27 3.61
N THR A 233 10.01 5.83 2.77
CA THR A 233 8.94 6.67 2.24
C THR A 233 7.58 6.04 2.56
N THR A 234 6.73 6.78 3.26
CA THR A 234 5.32 6.45 3.48
C THR A 234 4.47 7.15 2.44
N PHE A 235 3.51 6.45 1.87
CA PHE A 235 2.58 7.01 0.90
C PHE A 235 1.18 6.43 1.10
N THR A 236 0.15 7.16 0.67
CA THR A 236 -1.25 6.70 0.76
C THR A 236 -1.77 6.20 -0.58
N LEU A 237 -2.75 5.30 -0.52
CA LEU A 237 -3.61 4.85 -1.61
C LEU A 237 -5.06 4.87 -1.10
N SER A 238 -6.04 5.15 -1.94
CA SER A 238 -7.46 5.11 -1.60
C SER A 238 -8.26 4.90 -2.87
N ASP A 239 -9.20 3.98 -2.82
CA ASP A 239 -10.02 3.52 -3.94
C ASP A 239 -10.88 4.61 -4.59
N PHE A 240 -11.39 5.57 -3.82
CA PHE A 240 -12.20 6.67 -4.34
C PHE A 240 -11.84 8.02 -3.73
N GLY A 241 -12.10 9.07 -4.48
CA GLY A 241 -12.31 10.41 -3.92
C GLY A 241 -13.73 10.55 -3.34
N ARG A 242 -14.06 11.73 -2.83
CA ARG A 242 -15.42 12.06 -2.37
C ARG A 242 -16.01 13.15 -3.26
N THR A 243 -17.29 13.06 -3.60
CA THR A 243 -17.96 14.08 -4.41
C THR A 243 -17.88 15.45 -3.73
N LEU A 244 -17.71 16.52 -4.50
CA LEU A 244 -17.76 17.88 -3.96
C LEU A 244 -19.15 18.20 -3.39
N GLN A 245 -20.20 17.70 -4.05
CA GLN A 245 -21.56 17.81 -3.55
C GLN A 245 -21.90 16.72 -2.53
N PRO A 246 -22.76 17.01 -1.54
CA PRO A 246 -23.33 15.99 -0.67
C PRO A 246 -24.11 14.90 -1.43
N ALA A 247 -24.30 13.75 -0.80
CA ALA A 247 -25.10 12.65 -1.34
C ALA A 247 -26.61 12.95 -1.37
N GLY A 248 -27.07 14.00 -0.67
CA GLY A 248 -28.47 14.36 -0.52
C GLY A 248 -28.64 15.60 0.37
N ALA A 249 -29.82 15.74 0.98
CA ALA A 249 -30.14 16.85 1.89
C ALA A 249 -30.12 16.42 3.37
N GLY A 250 -29.95 17.40 4.28
CA GLY A 250 -30.05 17.21 5.73
C GLY A 250 -28.73 17.42 6.48
N ALA A 251 -28.80 17.47 7.81
CA ALA A 251 -27.66 17.85 8.66
C ALA A 251 -26.60 16.76 8.85
N VAL A 252 -26.95 15.50 8.59
CA VAL A 252 -26.06 14.33 8.78
C VAL A 252 -25.67 13.68 7.46
N VAL A 253 -25.94 14.31 6.32
CA VAL A 253 -25.64 13.74 5.01
C VAL A 253 -24.13 13.66 4.78
N GLY A 254 -23.69 12.58 4.15
CA GLY A 254 -22.31 12.41 3.69
C GLY A 254 -22.14 12.81 2.24
N SER A 255 -21.19 12.17 1.56
CA SER A 255 -20.94 12.34 0.14
C SER A 255 -20.92 11.00 -0.59
N ASP A 256 -21.00 11.04 -1.91
CA ASP A 256 -20.86 9.86 -2.76
C ASP A 256 -19.39 9.64 -3.13
N HIS A 257 -19.13 8.51 -3.79
CA HIS A 257 -17.82 8.20 -4.34
C HIS A 257 -17.49 9.11 -5.55
N ALA A 258 -16.22 9.51 -5.64
CA ALA A 258 -15.64 10.24 -6.75
C ALA A 258 -14.38 9.55 -7.28
N TRP A 259 -13.76 10.13 -8.31
CA TRP A 259 -12.71 9.46 -9.07
C TRP A 259 -11.29 9.90 -8.70
N GLY A 260 -10.88 11.13 -9.06
CA GLY A 260 -9.59 11.67 -8.69
C GLY A 260 -9.46 11.94 -7.19
N ASN A 261 -8.28 11.66 -6.64
CA ASN A 261 -7.99 11.78 -5.21
C ASN A 261 -6.62 12.43 -4.94
N HIS A 262 -6.36 12.78 -3.69
CA HIS A 262 -5.15 13.43 -3.21
C HIS A 262 -4.43 12.54 -2.20
N HIS A 263 -3.13 12.31 -2.42
CA HIS A 263 -2.31 11.38 -1.65
C HIS A 263 -1.14 12.08 -0.99
N PHE A 264 -0.92 11.70 0.26
CA PHE A 264 0.25 12.13 1.02
C PHE A 264 1.41 11.21 0.70
N VAL A 265 2.59 11.81 0.52
CA VAL A 265 3.88 11.13 0.40
C VAL A 265 4.80 11.81 1.40
N VAL A 266 5.37 11.03 2.31
CA VAL A 266 6.11 11.50 3.49
C VAL A 266 7.40 10.70 3.63
N GLY A 267 8.52 11.38 3.80
CA GLY A 267 9.84 10.76 3.94
C GLY A 267 10.94 11.75 3.61
N GLY A 268 12.16 11.48 4.08
CA GLY A 268 13.33 12.33 3.85
C GLY A 268 13.82 12.32 2.40
N ALA A 269 13.36 11.37 1.57
CA ALA A 269 13.62 11.31 0.13
C ALA A 269 12.59 12.05 -0.74
N VAL A 270 11.52 12.56 -0.14
CA VAL A 270 10.44 13.23 -0.87
C VAL A 270 10.81 14.68 -1.12
N ARG A 271 10.59 15.17 -2.35
CA ARG A 271 10.63 16.60 -2.70
C ARG A 271 9.36 17.28 -2.15
N GLY A 272 9.29 17.41 -0.83
CA GLY A 272 8.15 17.94 -0.10
C GLY A 272 7.91 19.44 -0.33
N GLY A 273 6.79 19.94 0.22
CA GLY A 273 6.42 21.36 0.12
C GLY A 273 5.69 21.77 -1.15
N ASP A 274 5.37 20.83 -2.04
CA ASP A 274 4.72 21.11 -3.33
C ASP A 274 3.57 20.13 -3.68
N PHE A 275 2.82 20.47 -4.71
CA PHE A 275 1.77 19.66 -5.33
C PHE A 275 2.25 19.04 -6.64
N TYR A 276 2.07 17.73 -6.76
CA TYR A 276 2.39 16.91 -7.93
C TYR A 276 1.11 16.29 -8.48
N GLY A 277 1.10 15.79 -9.72
CA GLY A 277 -0.14 15.32 -10.34
C GLY A 277 0.04 15.35 -11.83
N MET A 278 -0.36 16.43 -12.48
CA MET A 278 0.14 16.87 -13.78
C MET A 278 -0.32 18.33 -13.88
N PRO A 279 0.47 19.25 -14.48
CA PRO A 279 0.04 20.63 -14.66
C PRO A 279 -1.24 20.72 -15.50
N GLY A 280 -2.23 21.46 -15.02
CA GLY A 280 -3.36 21.88 -15.84
C GLY A 280 -2.97 22.99 -16.83
N PRO A 281 -3.88 23.39 -17.75
CA PRO A 281 -3.63 24.46 -18.74
C PRO A 281 -3.24 25.82 -18.13
N ASN A 282 -3.54 26.04 -16.85
CA ASN A 282 -3.20 27.23 -16.07
C ASN A 282 -1.93 27.05 -15.22
N GLY A 283 -1.19 25.96 -15.38
CA GLY A 283 0.00 25.63 -14.58
C GLY A 283 -0.30 25.11 -13.18
N THR A 284 -1.57 24.99 -12.79
CA THR A 284 -1.95 24.51 -11.44
C THR A 284 -1.94 22.99 -11.38
N VAL A 285 -1.32 22.44 -10.34
CA VAL A 285 -1.30 21.01 -10.04
C VAL A 285 -2.42 20.67 -9.03
N PHE A 286 -3.66 20.94 -9.45
CA PHE A 286 -4.88 20.70 -8.68
C PHE A 286 -6.08 20.71 -9.65
N PRO A 287 -7.13 19.89 -9.44
CA PRO A 287 -8.28 19.90 -10.33
C PRO A 287 -9.01 21.23 -10.21
N VAL A 288 -9.58 21.71 -11.32
CA VAL A 288 -10.49 22.85 -11.29
C VAL A 288 -11.74 22.43 -10.53
N LEU A 289 -11.94 22.97 -9.33
CA LEU A 289 -13.09 22.68 -8.45
C LEU A 289 -14.35 23.42 -8.92
N GLN A 290 -14.75 23.18 -10.16
CA GLN A 290 -15.92 23.78 -10.79
C GLN A 290 -16.91 22.68 -11.17
N LEU A 291 -18.11 22.74 -10.60
CA LEU A 291 -19.19 21.83 -10.96
C LEU A 291 -19.55 21.98 -12.44
N SER A 292 -19.73 20.86 -13.14
CA SER A 292 -19.91 20.82 -14.60
C SER A 292 -18.75 21.49 -15.38
N GLY A 293 -17.61 21.71 -14.73
CA GLY A 293 -16.41 22.27 -15.33
C GLY A 293 -15.64 21.22 -16.15
N PRO A 294 -14.49 21.61 -16.73
CA PRO A 294 -13.74 20.78 -17.68
C PRO A 294 -13.17 19.48 -17.09
N SER A 295 -13.11 19.36 -15.78
CA SER A 295 -12.63 18.16 -15.07
C SER A 295 -13.75 17.38 -14.38
N ASP A 296 -15.01 17.81 -14.46
CA ASP A 296 -16.14 17.11 -13.81
C ASP A 296 -16.73 16.07 -14.76
N THR A 297 -16.78 14.78 -14.36
CA THR A 297 -17.44 13.75 -15.19
C THR A 297 -18.92 14.04 -15.40
N ASP A 298 -19.53 14.76 -14.45
CA ASP A 298 -20.95 15.09 -14.45
C ASP A 298 -21.17 16.52 -13.97
N ASN A 299 -21.74 16.68 -12.78
CA ASN A 299 -22.05 17.92 -12.09
C ASN A 299 -21.96 17.79 -10.56
N ARG A 300 -21.37 16.70 -10.05
CA ARG A 300 -21.29 16.37 -8.61
C ARG A 300 -19.91 16.62 -8.02
N GLY A 301 -18.96 17.06 -8.85
CA GLY A 301 -17.56 17.20 -8.49
C GLY A 301 -16.86 15.85 -8.41
N ARG A 302 -17.05 15.03 -9.46
CA ARG A 302 -16.32 13.79 -9.67
C ARG A 302 -15.18 14.08 -10.63
N TRP A 303 -14.06 14.49 -10.07
CA TRP A 303 -12.94 14.97 -10.87
C TRP A 303 -12.28 13.85 -11.67
N ILE A 304 -12.16 14.03 -12.97
CA ILE A 304 -11.34 13.20 -13.85
C ILE A 304 -9.88 13.37 -13.42
N PRO A 305 -9.16 12.28 -13.08
CA PRO A 305 -7.77 12.36 -12.70
C PRO A 305 -6.91 12.98 -13.81
N THR A 306 -5.94 13.79 -13.41
CA THR A 306 -4.90 14.34 -14.32
C THR A 306 -3.65 13.47 -14.33
N ALA A 307 -3.52 12.59 -13.34
CA ALA A 307 -2.41 11.66 -13.19
C ALA A 307 -2.94 10.25 -12.95
N SER A 308 -2.28 9.25 -13.53
CA SER A 308 -2.67 7.85 -13.30
C SER A 308 -2.05 7.29 -12.01
N VAL A 309 -2.69 6.27 -11.44
CA VAL A 309 -2.07 5.44 -10.38
C VAL A 309 -0.72 4.91 -10.84
N GLU A 310 -0.57 4.56 -12.13
CA GLU A 310 0.69 4.07 -12.69
C GLU A 310 1.79 5.12 -12.64
N GLN A 311 1.53 6.38 -13.01
CA GLN A 311 2.54 7.45 -12.92
C GLN A 311 2.94 7.75 -11.46
N TYR A 312 1.96 7.75 -10.57
CA TYR A 312 2.21 7.93 -9.14
C TYR A 312 3.07 6.79 -8.56
N ALA A 313 2.67 5.54 -8.80
CA ALA A 313 3.36 4.36 -8.29
C ALA A 313 4.72 4.14 -8.97
N ALA A 314 4.87 4.45 -10.27
CA ALA A 314 6.14 4.36 -10.98
C ALA A 314 7.18 5.35 -10.46
N THR A 315 6.74 6.52 -9.95
CA THR A 315 7.64 7.47 -9.27
C THR A 315 8.23 6.84 -8.00
N LEU A 316 7.40 6.15 -7.20
CA LEU A 316 7.84 5.44 -5.99
C LEU A 316 8.70 4.22 -6.32
N ALA A 317 8.32 3.43 -7.31
CA ALA A 317 9.06 2.24 -7.72
C ALA A 317 10.44 2.58 -8.31
N SER A 318 10.54 3.68 -9.05
CA SER A 318 11.84 4.17 -9.56
C SER A 318 12.76 4.58 -8.43
N TRP A 319 12.26 5.30 -7.41
CA TRP A 319 13.03 5.63 -6.20
C TRP A 319 13.44 4.37 -5.42
N TYR A 320 12.57 3.36 -5.37
CA TYR A 320 12.87 2.05 -4.77
C TYR A 320 13.95 1.26 -5.55
N GLY A 321 14.27 1.69 -6.77
CA GLY A 321 15.36 1.15 -7.59
C GLY A 321 14.92 0.28 -8.77
N VAL A 322 13.63 0.27 -9.13
CA VAL A 322 13.17 -0.44 -10.34
C VAL A 322 13.77 0.24 -11.57
N ALA A 323 14.41 -0.54 -12.43
CA ALA A 323 15.00 -0.03 -13.67
C ALA A 323 13.91 0.53 -14.60
N ARG A 324 14.24 1.59 -15.35
CA ARG A 324 13.30 2.22 -16.30
C ARG A 324 12.78 1.23 -17.34
N SER A 325 13.61 0.27 -17.78
CA SER A 325 13.25 -0.80 -18.70
C SER A 325 12.19 -1.74 -18.13
N ASP A 326 12.10 -1.84 -16.81
CA ASP A 326 11.24 -2.81 -16.11
C ASP A 326 9.91 -2.17 -15.68
N LEU A 327 9.79 -0.84 -15.76
CA LEU A 327 8.56 -0.12 -15.42
C LEU A 327 7.35 -0.65 -16.19
N PRO A 328 7.40 -0.96 -17.51
CA PRO A 328 6.26 -1.56 -18.19
C PRO A 328 5.87 -2.96 -17.70
N ILE A 329 6.79 -3.69 -17.05
CA ILE A 329 6.50 -5.00 -16.45
C ILE A 329 5.76 -4.82 -15.11
N VAL A 330 6.08 -3.77 -14.35
CA VAL A 330 5.40 -3.41 -13.10
C VAL A 330 4.11 -2.65 -13.37
N PHE A 331 4.05 -1.80 -14.38
CA PHE A 331 2.96 -0.88 -14.72
C PHE A 331 2.62 -1.01 -16.22
N PRO A 332 1.72 -1.94 -16.59
CA PRO A 332 1.52 -2.33 -17.99
C PRO A 332 1.04 -1.22 -18.93
N ASN A 333 0.38 -0.18 -18.42
CA ASN A 333 -0.14 0.91 -19.23
C ASN A 333 0.70 2.19 -19.15
N ILE A 334 1.87 2.15 -18.49
CA ILE A 334 2.66 3.36 -18.22
C ILE A 334 3.10 4.07 -19.51
N GLY A 335 3.27 3.32 -20.60
CA GLY A 335 3.58 3.85 -21.93
C GLY A 335 2.43 4.61 -22.61
N ARG A 336 1.22 4.61 -22.04
CA ARG A 336 0.07 5.39 -22.55
C ARG A 336 0.07 6.84 -22.07
N PHE A 337 0.97 7.20 -21.18
CA PHE A 337 1.08 8.54 -20.60
C PHE A 337 2.35 9.24 -21.10
N ALA A 338 2.30 10.57 -21.24
CA ALA A 338 3.41 11.36 -21.76
C ALA A 338 4.68 11.28 -20.89
N THR A 339 4.51 11.08 -19.58
CA THR A 339 5.61 10.83 -18.64
C THR A 339 5.34 9.57 -17.83
N SER A 340 6.38 8.83 -17.48
CA SER A 340 6.28 7.63 -16.65
C SER A 340 6.24 7.92 -15.14
N GLY A 341 6.34 9.19 -14.73
CA GLY A 341 6.40 9.57 -13.33
C GLY A 341 6.09 11.05 -13.11
N LEU A 342 5.93 11.41 -11.85
CA LEU A 342 5.49 12.72 -11.39
C LEU A 342 6.61 13.57 -10.76
N GLY A 343 7.77 12.97 -10.48
CA GLY A 343 8.97 13.70 -10.05
C GLY A 343 8.99 14.17 -8.60
N PHE A 344 8.16 13.61 -7.72
CA PHE A 344 8.11 13.99 -6.29
C PHE A 344 9.17 13.31 -5.41
N MET A 345 10.06 12.50 -5.99
CA MET A 345 11.15 11.83 -5.27
C MET A 345 12.50 12.46 -5.68
N MET A 346 13.48 12.43 -4.76
CA MET A 346 14.83 12.98 -4.99
C MET A 346 15.67 12.19 -5.96
#